data_AF-A0AAW2WSZ7-F1
#
_entry.id   AF-A0AAW2WSZ7-F1
#
_cell.length_a   1.000
_cell.length_b   1.000
_cell.length_c   1.000
_cell.angle_alpha   90.00
_cell.angle_beta   90.00
_cell.angle_gamma   90.00
#
_symmetry.space_group_name_H-M   'P 1'
#
loop_
_entity.id
_entity.type
_entity.pdbx_description
1 polymer ?
#
loop_
_entity_poly.entity_id
_entity_poly.type
_entity_poly.pdbx_seq_one_letter_code
_entity_poly.pdbx_strand_id
1 'polypeptide(L)' 'MADELPMNLRTPAIAEYDGTSDAMEHLSRFENTALLHRYTDGIKCRVFVTTFARATQQ' A
#
# COMPACT_ATOMS: atom_id res chain seq x y z
N MET A 1 16.82 12.59 -4.07
CA MET A 1 17.29 11.19 -4.18
C MET A 1 16.05 10.35 -4.32
N ALA A 2 15.75 9.86 -5.53
CA ALA A 2 14.61 8.97 -5.71
C ALA A 2 15.01 7.63 -5.09
N ASP A 3 14.38 7.29 -3.96
CA ASP A 3 14.52 5.97 -3.34
C ASP A 3 14.11 4.94 -4.40
N GLU A 4 15.05 4.20 -4.96
CA GLU A 4 14.78 3.25 -6.04
C GLU A 4 13.93 2.12 -5.44
N LEU A 5 12.73 1.87 -5.98
CA LEU A 5 11.91 0.77 -5.50
C LEU A 5 12.69 -0.53 -5.72
N PRO A 6 12.96 -1.32 -4.67
CA PRO A 6 13.64 -2.59 -4.86
C PRO A 6 12.79 -3.44 -5.81
N MET A 7 13.39 -4.01 -6.85
CA MET A 7 12.67 -4.76 -7.90
C MET A 7 11.89 -5.97 -7.35
N ASN A 8 12.24 -6.41 -6.13
CA ASN A 8 11.59 -7.49 -5.39
C ASN A 8 10.53 -7.01 -4.38
N LEU A 9 10.10 -5.75 -4.46
CA LEU A 9 9.04 -5.23 -3.62
C LEU A 9 7.73 -5.93 -3.93
N ARG A 10 7.33 -6.83 -3.03
CA ARG A 10 6.05 -7.54 -3.14
C ARG A 10 4.93 -6.60 -2.73
N THR A 11 3.83 -6.70 -3.45
CA THR A 11 2.57 -6.07 -3.04
C THR A 11 2.21 -6.54 -1.64
N PRO A 12 1.75 -5.64 -0.76
CA PRO A 12 1.34 -5.98 0.59
C PRO A 12 0.17 -6.95 0.50
N ALA A 13 0.23 -8.03 1.29
CA ALA A 13 -0.84 -9.02 1.37
C ALA A 13 -2.00 -8.49 2.25
N ILE A 14 -2.52 -7.31 1.92
CA ILE A 14 -3.71 -6.73 2.54
C ILE A 14 -4.90 -6.82 1.57
N ALA A 15 -6.11 -6.79 2.11
CA ALA A 15 -7.31 -6.72 1.29
C ALA A 15 -7.29 -5.46 0.41
N GLU A 16 -7.67 -5.61 -0.85
CA GLU A 16 -7.81 -4.47 -1.76
C GLU A 16 -8.93 -3.54 -1.31
N TYR A 17 -8.72 -2.24 -1.45
CA TYR A 17 -9.71 -1.22 -1.17
C TYR A 17 -10.57 -0.95 -2.41
N ASP A 18 -11.80 -1.42 -2.35
CA ASP A 18 -12.81 -1.28 -3.40
C ASP A 18 -13.62 0.04 -3.33
N GLY A 19 -13.43 0.84 -2.28
CA GLY A 19 -14.14 2.10 -2.08
C GLY A 19 -15.43 1.99 -1.25
N THR A 20 -15.92 0.78 -0.97
CA THR A 20 -17.08 0.54 -0.09
C THR A 20 -16.69 0.02 1.29
N SER A 21 -15.52 -0.61 1.40
CA SER A 21 -14.92 -1.04 2.67
C SER A 21 -14.54 0.16 3.56
N ASP A 22 -14.37 -0.07 4.87
CA ASP A 22 -13.99 0.98 5.81
C ASP A 22 -12.58 1.53 5.51
N ALA A 23 -12.49 2.84 5.24
CA ALA A 23 -11.25 3.49 4.83
C ALA A 23 -10.21 3.55 5.97
N MET A 24 -10.66 3.67 7.22
CA MET A 24 -9.76 3.76 8.38
C MET A 24 -9.16 2.39 8.71
N GLU A 25 -9.96 1.33 8.59
CA GLU A 25 -9.49 -0.05 8.70
C GLU A 25 -8.47 -0.37 7.61
N HIS A 26 -8.74 0.04 6.36
CA HIS A 26 -7.80 -0.13 5.26
C HIS A 26 -6.47 0.58 5.54
N LEU A 27 -6.52 1.84 5.95
CA LEU A 27 -5.33 2.60 6.29
C LEU A 27 -4.55 1.95 7.43
N SER A 28 -5.23 1.52 8.49
CA SER A 28 -4.60 0.84 9.62
C SER A 28 -3.90 -0.46 9.22
N ARG A 29 -4.53 -1.26 8.34
CA ARG A 29 -3.91 -2.47 7.79
C ARG A 29 -2.66 -2.14 6.98
N PHE A 30 -2.76 -1.13 6.11
CA PHE A 30 -1.63 -0.68 5.31
C PHE A 30 -0.47 -0.18 6.18
N GLU A 31 -0.74 0.67 7.17
CA GLU A 31 0.28 1.20 8.09
C GLU A 31 0.96 0.09 8.88
N ASN A 32 0.19 -0.89 9.37
CA ASN A 32 0.74 -2.05 10.07
C ASN A 32 1.66 -2.87 9.15
N THR A 33 1.24 -3.15 7.91
CA THR A 33 2.10 -3.82 6.93
C THR A 33 3.34 -3.01 6.58
N ALA A 34 3.20 -1.70 6.38
CA ALA A 34 4.32 -0.81 6.11
C ALA A 34 5.34 -0.80 7.25
N LEU A 35 4.87 -0.84 8.50
CA LEU A 35 5.72 -0.92 9.68
C LEU A 35 6.46 -2.27 9.74
N LEU A 36 5.76 -3.38 9.53
CA LEU A 36 6.34 -4.74 9.52
C LEU A 36 7.44 -4.88 8.47
N HIS A 37 7.24 -4.31 7.28
CA HIS A 37 8.20 -4.34 6.18
C HIS A 37 9.21 -3.18 6.20
N ARG A 38 9.12 -2.28 7.19
CA ARG A 38 9.98 -1.09 7.32
C ARG A 38 10.02 -0.23 6.06
N TYR A 39 8.86 -0.02 5.45
CA TYR A 39 8.75 0.84 4.28
C TYR A 39 9.14 2.28 4.63
N THR A 40 10.03 2.86 3.84
CA THR A 40 10.29 4.30 3.83
C THR A 40 9.07 5.03 3.27
N ASP A 41 8.91 6.33 3.53
CA ASP A 41 7.76 7.08 3.03
C ASP A 41 7.65 7.07 1.50
N GLY A 42 8.79 7.04 0.80
CA GLY A 42 8.83 6.88 -0.66
C GLY A 42 8.31 5.52 -1.12
N ILE A 43 8.59 4.44 -0.37
CA ILE A 43 8.02 3.12 -0.64
C ILE A 43 6.53 3.10 -0.31
N LYS A 44 6.11 3.66 0.84
CA LYS A 44 4.69 3.72 1.23
C LYS A 44 3.84 4.35 0.13
N CYS A 45 4.21 5.52 -0.39
CA CYS A 45 3.44 6.19 -1.46
C CYS A 45 3.24 5.31 -2.71
N ARG A 46 4.26 4.57 -3.11
CA ARG A 46 4.23 3.75 -4.33
C ARG A 46 3.59 2.39 -4.14
N VAL A 47 3.58 1.87 -2.92
CA VAL A 47 2.89 0.63 -2.58
C VAL A 47 1.41 0.90 -2.28
N PHE A 48 1.09 2.02 -1.65
CA PHE A 48 -0.29 2.35 -1.28
C PHE A 48 -1.22 2.34 -2.49
N VAL A 49 -0.76 2.85 -3.63
CA VAL A 49 -1.54 2.84 -4.88
C VAL A 49 -1.88 1.43 -5.38
N THR A 50 -1.08 0.41 -5.03
CA THR A 50 -1.33 -0.99 -5.41
C THR A 50 -2.34 -1.67 -4.47
N THR A 51 -2.79 -0.98 -3.42
CA THR A 51 -3.77 -1.51 -2.47
C THR A 51 -5.20 -1.19 -2.86
N PHE A 52 -5.40 -0.34 -3.87
CA PHE A 52 -6.72 -0.06 -4.43
C PHE A 52 -7.12 -1.17 -5.40
N ALA A 53 -8.38 -1.60 -5.34
CA ALA A 53 -8.93 -2.49 -6.33
C ALA A 53 -8.79 -1.88 -7.73
N ARG A 54 -8.67 -2.72 -8.76
CA ARG A 54 -8.55 -2.24 -10.16
C ARG A 54 -9.65 -1.27 -10.60
N ALA A 55 -10.83 -1.32 -9.97
CA ALA A 55 -11.95 -0.42 -10.27
C ALA A 55 -11.78 1.01 -9.72
N THR A 56 -10.87 1.23 -8.77
CA THR A 56 -10.65 2.52 -8.09
C THR A 56 -9.38 3.26 -8.56
N GLN A 57 -8.62 2.71 -9.51
CA GLN A 57 -7.42 3.34 -10.09
C GLN A 57 -7.71 4.31 -11.27
N GLN A 58 -8.90 4.92 -11.30
CA GLN A 58 -9.36 5.74 -12.44
C GLN A 58 -8.72 7.13 -12.51
#